data_AF-A0A2L0LNV7-F1
#
_entry.id   AF-A0A2L0LNV7-F1
#
_cell.length_a   1.000
_cell.length_b   1.000
_cell.length_c   1.000
_cell.angle_alpha   90.00
_cell.angle_beta   90.00
_cell.angle_gamma   90.00
#
_symmetry.space_group_name_H-M   'P 1'
#
loop_
_entity.id
_entity.type
_entity.pdbx_description
1 polymer ?
#
loop_
_entity_poly.entity_id
_entity_poly.type
_entity_poly.pdbx_seq_one_letter_code
_entity_poly.pdbx_strand_id
1 'polypeptide(L)'
;MAAKAKKVSERDLDTLEQQIPLHASEATHSAYLRALQASQRGVLCVDDGELVRVGADGARTVLGQASPRRKVRVGEIISVRRVDDQTAGGRA
;
A
#
# COMPACT_ATOMS: atom_id res chain seq x y z
N MET A 1 -34.32 8.01 23.65
CA MET A 1 -34.63 8.45 22.27
C MET A 1 -33.55 7.91 21.36
N ALA A 2 -33.78 6.78 20.69
CA ALA A 2 -32.84 6.28 19.68
C ALA A 2 -32.92 7.18 18.45
N ALA A 3 -31.82 7.85 18.09
CA ALA A 3 -31.77 8.65 16.88
C ALA A 3 -32.10 7.75 15.68
N LYS A 4 -33.11 8.13 14.87
CA LYS A 4 -33.43 7.45 13.62
C LYS A 4 -32.18 7.46 12.74
N ALA A 5 -31.59 6.30 12.51
CA ALA A 5 -30.45 6.16 11.61
C ALA A 5 -30.86 6.70 10.22
N LYS A 6 -30.14 7.72 9.74
CA LYS A 6 -30.34 8.28 8.41
C LYS A 6 -29.99 7.17 7.42
N LYS A 7 -30.88 6.86 6.46
CA LYS A 7 -30.58 5.89 5.42
C LYS A 7 -29.39 6.40 4.61
N VAL A 8 -28.31 5.64 4.64
CA VAL A 8 -27.08 5.88 3.86
C VAL A 8 -27.42 5.55 2.40
N SER A 9 -27.09 6.45 1.48
CA SER A 9 -27.25 6.20 0.04
C SER A 9 -26.03 5.46 -0.53
N GLU A 10 -26.18 4.77 -1.65
CA GLU A 10 -25.04 4.14 -2.37
C GLU A 10 -23.92 5.15 -2.66
N ARG A 11 -24.29 6.39 -2.99
CA ARG A 11 -23.33 7.48 -3.22
C ARG A 11 -22.54 7.87 -1.97
N ASP A 12 -23.15 7.77 -0.79
CA ASP A 12 -22.47 8.01 0.47
C ASP A 12 -21.46 6.88 0.75
N LEU A 13 -21.83 5.63 0.42
CA LEU A 13 -20.92 4.47 0.51
C LEU A 13 -19.74 4.62 -0.44
N ASP A 14 -19.99 4.94 -1.72
CA ASP A 14 -18.95 5.17 -2.73
C ASP A 14 -17.94 6.23 -2.27
N THR A 15 -18.42 7.29 -1.63
CA THR A 15 -17.57 8.37 -1.11
C THR A 15 -16.68 7.89 0.03
N LEU A 16 -17.19 7.03 0.91
CA LEU A 16 -16.40 6.42 1.99
C LEU A 16 -15.40 5.39 1.45
N GLU A 17 -15.79 4.58 0.48
CA GLU A 17 -14.92 3.58 -0.15
C GLU A 17 -13.72 4.23 -0.85
N GLN A 18 -13.92 5.42 -1.43
CA GLN A 18 -12.83 6.21 -2.01
C GLN A 18 -11.77 6.64 -0.99
N GLN A 19 -12.10 6.66 0.31
CA GLN A 19 -11.14 6.99 1.39
C GLN A 19 -10.31 5.79 1.84
N ILE A 20 -10.76 4.56 1.57
CA ILE A 20 -10.06 3.33 1.99
C ILE A 20 -8.61 3.29 1.49
N PRO A 21 -8.28 3.58 0.21
CA PRO A 21 -6.90 3.55 -0.26
C PRO A 21 -6.00 4.57 0.46
N LEU A 22 -6.51 5.76 0.75
CA LEU A 22 -5.76 6.80 1.47
C LEU A 22 -5.42 6.32 2.88
N HIS A 23 -6.42 5.90 3.65
CA HIS A 23 -6.20 5.44 5.02
C HIS A 23 -5.36 4.17 5.09
N ALA A 24 -5.52 3.26 4.13
CA ALA A 24 -4.67 2.07 4.02
C ALA A 24 -3.20 2.46 3.77
N SER A 25 -2.95 3.43 2.89
CA SER A 25 -1.60 3.96 2.63
C SER A 25 -0.99 4.55 3.90
N GLU A 26 -1.71 5.43 4.59
CA GLU A 26 -1.26 6.07 5.84
C GLU A 26 -0.97 5.05 6.96
N ALA A 27 -1.86 4.07 7.13
CA ALA A 27 -1.72 3.02 8.12
C ALA A 27 -0.49 2.13 7.84
N THR A 28 -0.30 1.76 6.56
CA THR A 28 0.82 0.93 6.13
C THR A 28 2.15 1.67 6.30
N HIS A 29 2.20 2.96 5.95
CA HIS A 29 3.38 3.80 6.16
C HIS A 29 3.70 3.95 7.65
N SER A 30 2.69 4.21 8.47
CA SER A 30 2.86 4.32 9.93
C SER A 30 3.32 3.00 10.55
N ALA A 31 2.85 1.85 10.05
CA ALA A 31 3.33 0.54 10.48
C ALA A 31 4.79 0.31 10.08
N TYR A 32 5.18 0.68 8.87
CA TYR A 32 6.56 0.62 8.40
C TYR A 32 7.52 1.43 9.28
N LEU A 33 7.18 2.69 9.58
CA LEU A 33 8.01 3.55 10.44
C LEU A 33 8.17 2.97 11.85
N ARG A 34 7.07 2.46 12.43
CA ARG A 34 7.11 1.79 13.73
C ARG A 34 7.99 0.54 13.71
N ALA A 35 7.90 -0.26 12.64
CA ALA A 35 8.73 -1.45 12.49
C ALA A 35 10.22 -1.11 12.34
N LEU A 36 10.56 -0.05 11.61
CA LEU A 36 11.94 0.44 11.50
C LEU A 36 12.51 0.86 12.87
N GLN A 37 11.72 1.58 13.66
CA GLN A 37 12.15 2.03 14.99
C GLN A 37 12.34 0.87 15.97
N ALA A 38 11.50 -0.18 15.86
CA ALA A 38 11.55 -1.33 16.77
C ALA A 38 12.62 -2.37 16.39
N SER A 39 13.00 -2.45 15.11
CA SER A 39 13.87 -3.51 14.60
C SER A 39 15.31 -3.04 14.39
N GLN A 40 16.24 -3.58 15.18
CA GLN A 40 17.68 -3.40 14.95
C GLN A 40 18.17 -4.02 13.62
N ARG A 41 17.45 -5.02 13.10
CA ARG A 41 17.78 -5.71 11.84
C ARG A 41 17.16 -5.03 10.62
N GLY A 42 16.38 -3.96 10.81
CA GLY A 42 15.63 -3.34 9.74
C GLY A 42 14.33 -4.07 9.37
N VAL A 43 13.71 -3.62 8.28
CA VAL A 43 12.41 -4.08 7.78
C VAL A 43 12.58 -4.67 6.39
N LEU A 44 11.82 -5.73 6.08
CA LEU A 44 11.78 -6.31 4.74
C LEU A 44 10.72 -5.60 3.89
N CYS A 45 11.12 -5.20 2.69
CA CYS A 45 10.29 -4.52 1.71
C CYS A 45 10.51 -5.14 0.33
N VAL A 46 9.57 -4.94 -0.58
CA VAL A 46 9.78 -5.18 -2.00
C VAL A 46 10.00 -3.84 -2.67
N ASP A 47 11.14 -3.67 -3.34
CA ASP A 47 11.44 -2.48 -4.14
C ASP A 47 11.97 -2.91 -5.51
N ASP A 48 11.45 -2.30 -6.57
CA ASP A 48 11.76 -2.62 -7.97
C ASP A 48 11.85 -4.13 -8.31
N GLY A 49 10.92 -4.92 -7.78
CA GLY A 49 10.89 -6.38 -8.00
C GLY A 49 11.90 -7.18 -7.17
N GLU A 50 12.66 -6.54 -6.28
CA GLU A 50 13.61 -7.18 -5.38
C GLU A 50 13.09 -7.22 -3.94
N LEU A 51 13.44 -8.28 -3.21
CA LEU A 51 13.29 -8.33 -1.76
C LEU A 51 14.47 -7.61 -1.13
N VAL A 52 14.20 -6.53 -0.40
CA VAL A 52 15.21 -5.66 0.20
C VAL A 52 15.00 -5.57 1.70
N ARG A 53 16.09 -5.60 2.46
CA ARG A 53 16.11 -5.20 3.87
C ARG A 53 16.51 -3.74 3.97
N VAL A 54 15.73 -2.95 4.69
CA VAL A 54 15.97 -1.52 4.95
C VAL A 54 16.26 -1.30 6.42
N GLY A 55 17.45 -0.80 6.74
CA GLY A 55 17.85 -0.41 8.09
C GLY A 55 17.23 0.93 8.53
N ALA A 56 17.27 1.21 9.83
CA ALA A 56 16.79 2.48 10.39
C ALA A 56 17.63 3.70 9.92
N ASP A 57 18.88 3.45 9.53
CA ASP A 57 19.80 4.40 8.89
C ASP A 57 19.52 4.59 7.39
N GLY A 58 18.54 3.87 6.84
CA GLY A 58 18.23 3.87 5.41
C GLY A 58 19.13 2.96 4.58
N ALA A 59 20.06 2.22 5.19
CA ALA A 59 20.90 1.27 4.47
C ALA A 59 20.03 0.18 3.83
N ARG A 60 20.30 -0.12 2.56
CA ARG A 60 19.54 -1.08 1.77
C ARG A 60 20.39 -2.29 1.45
N THR A 61 19.86 -3.48 1.71
CA THR A 61 20.51 -4.76 1.38
C THR A 61 19.57 -5.62 0.56
N VAL A 62 19.92 -5.89 -0.69
CA VAL A 62 19.15 -6.79 -1.56
C VAL A 62 19.35 -8.23 -1.08
N LEU A 63 18.24 -8.94 -0.84
CA LEU A 63 18.23 -10.33 -0.38
C LEU A 63 17.88 -11.31 -1.50
N GLY A 64 17.31 -10.83 -2.60
CA GLY A 64 16.99 -11.63 -3.78
C GLY A 64 15.84 -11.03 -4.58
N GLN A 65 15.35 -11.80 -5.57
CA GLN A 65 14.21 -11.42 -6.38
C GLN A 65 12.90 -11.64 -5.60
N ALA A 66 12.01 -10.65 -5.63
CA ALA A 66 10.70 -10.77 -5.03
C ALA A 66 9.78 -11.62 -5.91
N SER A 67 8.92 -12.41 -5.28
CA SER A 67 7.86 -13.09 -6.01
C SER A 67 6.87 -12.06 -6.58
N PRO A 68 6.32 -12.29 -7.79
CA PRO A 68 5.30 -11.41 -8.37
C PRO A 68 4.14 -11.17 -7.38
N ARG A 69 3.73 -9.90 -7.23
CA ARG A 69 2.63 -9.52 -6.32
C ARG A 69 1.32 -10.23 -6.64
N ARG A 70 1.10 -10.55 -7.93
CA ARG A 70 -0.04 -11.32 -8.40
C ARG A 70 0.46 -12.47 -9.24
N LYS A 71 0.19 -13.70 -8.81
CA LYS A 71 0.45 -14.90 -9.60
C LYS A 71 -0.67 -15.02 -10.63
N VAL A 72 -0.32 -14.94 -11.90
CA VAL A 72 -1.26 -15.13 -13.03
C VAL A 72 -0.88 -16.36 -13.82
N ARG A 73 -1.88 -17.03 -14.38
CA ARG A 73 -1.64 -18.08 -15.36
C ARG A 73 -1.57 -17.47 -16.76
N VAL A 74 -0.76 -18.06 -17.63
CA VAL A 74 -0.72 -17.68 -19.05
C VAL A 74 -2.12 -17.85 -19.63
N GLY A 75 -2.66 -16.79 -20.26
CA GLY A 75 -4.00 -16.76 -20.84
C GLY A 75 -5.10 -16.16 -19.94
N GLU A 76 -4.79 -15.79 -18.70
CA GLU A 76 -5.73 -15.18 -17.78
C GLU A 76 -5.76 -13.65 -17.95
N ILE A 77 -6.94 -13.07 -18.19
CA ILE A 77 -7.12 -11.61 -18.32
C ILE A 77 -7.43 -11.04 -16.94
N ILE A 78 -6.63 -10.06 -16.49
CA ILE A 78 -6.96 -9.28 -15.28
C ILE A 78 -7.51 -7.92 -15.68
N SER A 79 -8.71 -7.62 -15.18
CA SER A 79 -9.25 -6.26 -15.20
C SER A 79 -8.62 -5.44 -14.06
N VAL A 80 -7.85 -4.42 -14.41
CA VAL A 80 -7.32 -3.44 -13.46
C VAL A 80 -8.02 -2.10 -13.63
N ARG A 81 -8.32 -1.43 -12.53
CA ARG A 81 -8.76 -0.04 -12.54
C ARG A 81 -7.52 0.84 -12.51
N ARG A 82 -7.42 1.77 -13.47
CA ARG A 82 -6.38 2.80 -13.44
C ARG A 82 -6.59 3.66 -12.20
N VAL A 83 -5.55 3.81 -11.41
CA VAL A 83 -5.46 4.79 -10.31
C VAL A 83 -4.44 5.80 -10.82
N ASP A 84 -4.88 7.02 -11.09
CA ASP A 84 -3.94 8.06 -11.52
C ASP A 84 -3.08 8.48 -10.33
N ASP A 85 -1.77 8.33 -10.46
CA ASP A 85 -0.81 8.77 -9.46
C ASP A 85 -0.86 10.30 -9.36
N GLN A 86 -1.46 10.84 -8.31
CA GLN A 86 -1.30 12.27 -7.96
C GLN A 86 0.11 12.59 -7.45
N THR A 87 1.04 11.63 -7.43
CA THR A 87 2.40 11.80 -6.90
C THR A 87 3.49 11.74 -7.97
N ALA A 88 3.14 11.79 -9.26
CA ALA A 88 4.11 12.02 -10.34
C ALA A 88 4.45 13.52 -10.48
N GLY A 89 4.77 14.18 -9.36
CA GLY A 89 5.51 15.43 -9.35
C GLY A 89 6.99 15.11 -9.55
N GLY A 90 7.54 15.53 -10.69
CA GLY A 90 8.81 15.10 -11.24
C GLY A 90 10.00 15.04 -10.29
N ARG A 91 10.82 14.01 -10.48
CA ARG A 91 12.25 14.05 -10.17
C ARG A 91 13.00 14.20 -11.50
N ALA A 92 13.50 15.40 -11.74
CA ALA A 92 14.66 15.64 -12.58
C ALA A 92 15.93 15.39 -11.75
#